data_AF-G5IZE8-F1
#
_entry.id   AF-G5IZE8-F1
#
_cell.length_a   1.000
_cell.length_b   1.000
_cell.length_c   1.000
_cell.angle_alpha   90.00
_cell.angle_beta   90.00
_cell.angle_gamma   90.00
#
_symmetry.space_group_name_H-M   'P 1'
#
loop_
_entity.id
_entity.type
_entity.pdbx_description
1 polymer ?
#
loop_
_entity_poly.entity_id
_entity_poly.type
_entity_poly.pdbx_seq_one_letter_code
_entity_poly.pdbx_strand_id
1 'polypeptide(L)' 'MSEIEQVIEDYVLGWNSSKPEDRLLLMKKVLAENCLYLDSHLPKPVDNIETHCQLIESFREKFP' A
#
# COMPACT_ATOMS: atom_id res chain seq x y z
N MET A 1 -2.62 20.69 -7.91
CA MET A 1 -2.91 19.45 -7.17
C MET A 1 -2.61 19.73 -5.71
N SER A 2 -3.55 19.45 -4.82
CA SER A 2 -3.33 19.58 -3.38
C SER A 2 -2.36 18.49 -2.89
N GLU A 3 -1.74 18.71 -1.73
CA GLU A 3 -0.88 17.72 -1.09
C GLU A 3 -1.61 16.39 -0.85
N ILE A 4 -2.89 16.46 -0.46
CA ILE A 4 -3.73 15.28 -0.20
C ILE A 4 -4.01 14.50 -1.50
N GLU A 5 -4.29 15.19 -2.60
CA GLU A 5 -4.50 14.54 -3.90
C GLU A 5 -3.25 13.76 -4.33
N GLN A 6 -2.07 14.34 -4.16
CA GLN A 6 -0.81 13.67 -4.50
C GLN A 6 -0.57 12.43 -3.63
N VAL A 7 -0.87 12.51 -2.33
CA VAL A 7 -0.77 11.36 -1.39
C VAL A 7 -1.69 10.22 -1.83
N ILE A 8 -2.93 10.53 -2.22
CA ILE A 8 -3.89 9.53 -2.70
C ILE A 8 -3.42 8.90 -4.01
N GLU A 9 -2.95 9.71 -4.96
CA GLU A 9 -2.43 9.23 -6.23
C GLU A 9 -1.23 8.29 -6.03
N ASP A 10 -0.25 8.69 -5.21
CA ASP A 10 0.93 7.87 -4.92
C ASP A 10 0.56 6.56 -4.22
N TYR A 11 -0.42 6.57 -3.31
CA TYR A 11 -0.94 5.36 -2.68
C TYR A 11 -1.56 4.41 -3.70
N VAL A 12 -2.41 4.92 -4.59
CA VAL A 12 -3.04 4.11 -5.67
C VAL A 12 -1.98 3.60 -6.64
N LEU A 13 -0.95 4.39 -6.96
CA LEU A 13 0.18 3.95 -7.78
C LEU A 13 0.95 2.82 -7.10
N GLY A 14 1.15 2.86 -5.79
CA GLY A 14 1.79 1.77 -5.05
C GLY A 14 1.00 0.47 -5.12
N TRP A 15 -0.34 0.53 -4.99
CA TRP A 15 -1.22 -0.62 -5.19
C TRP A 15 -1.14 -1.22 -6.61
N ASN A 16 -0.96 -0.35 -7.60
CA ASN A 16 -0.92 -0.73 -9.01
C ASN A 16 0.47 -1.05 -9.55
N SER A 17 1.53 -0.79 -8.77
CA SER A 17 2.89 -1.07 -9.20
C SER A 17 3.10 -2.58 -9.41
N SER A 18 3.63 -2.93 -10.58
CA SER A 18 4.05 -4.29 -10.93
C SER A 18 5.43 -4.65 -10.36
N LYS A 19 6.18 -3.66 -9.85
CA LYS A 19 7.51 -3.85 -9.28
C LYS A 19 7.49 -3.68 -7.75
N PRO A 20 7.90 -4.69 -6.98
CA PRO A 20 7.94 -4.63 -5.52
C PRO A 20 8.73 -3.43 -4.97
N GLU A 21 9.86 -3.10 -5.60
CA GLU A 21 10.73 -2.00 -5.20
C GLU A 21 10.05 -0.63 -5.36
N ASP A 22 9.36 -0.40 -6.48
CA ASP A 22 8.63 0.85 -6.73
C ASP A 22 7.45 0.98 -5.76
N ARG A 23 6.79 -0.14 -5.44
CA ARG A 23 5.72 -0.17 -4.44
C ARG A 23 6.24 0.23 -3.06
N LEU A 24 7.33 -0.36 -2.61
CA LEU A 24 7.90 -0.05 -1.30
C LEU A 24 8.29 1.43 -1.21
N LEU A 25 8.86 1.99 -2.27
CA LEU A 25 9.22 3.40 -2.34
C LEU A 25 7.98 4.31 -2.22
N LEU A 26 6.92 4.01 -2.97
CA LEU A 26 5.67 4.77 -2.93
C LEU A 26 4.99 4.66 -1.56
N MET A 27 4.96 3.46 -0.97
CA MET A 27 4.35 3.25 0.35
C MET A 27 5.11 3.98 1.45
N LYS A 28 6.45 4.00 1.42
CA LYS A 28 7.27 4.79 2.35
C LYS A 28 7.08 6.30 2.21
N LYS A 29 6.66 6.77 1.03
CA LYS A 29 6.37 8.20 0.80
C LYS A 29 5.07 8.63 1.47
N VAL A 30 4.06 7.75 1.53
CA VAL A 30 2.68 8.10 1.92
C VAL A 30 2.22 7.53 3.25
N LEU A 31 2.94 6.55 3.81
CA LEU A 31 2.61 5.91 5.08
C LEU A 31 3.65 6.23 6.16
N ALA A 32 3.18 6.36 7.40
CA ALA A 32 4.05 6.36 8.58
C ALA A 32 4.61 4.95 8.86
N GLU A 33 5.76 4.85 9.51
CA GLU A 33 6.39 3.56 9.85
C GLU A 33 5.47 2.64 10.67
N ASN A 34 4.67 3.21 11.57
CA ASN A 34 3.70 2.51 12.42
C ASN A 34 2.26 2.58 11.86
N CYS A 35 2.11 2.61 10.53
CA CYS A 35 0.79 2.67 9.91
C CYS A 35 -0.07 1.46 10.25
N LEU A 36 -1.38 1.67 10.35
CA LEU A 36 -2.37 0.60 10.50
C LEU A 36 -3.27 0.55 9.27
N TYR A 37 -3.28 -0.59 8.57
CA TYR A 37 -4.20 -0.86 7.47
C TYR A 37 -5.33 -1.79 7.94
N LEU A 38 -6.56 -1.38 7.63
CA LEU A 38 -7.80 -2.05 7.98
C LEU A 38 -8.65 -2.15 6.71
N ASP A 39 -9.12 -3.36 6.41
CA ASP A 39 -10.04 -3.61 5.31
C ASP A 39 -11.05 -4.69 5.73
N SER A 40 -12.28 -4.61 5.23
CA SER A 40 -13.36 -5.54 5.57
C SER A 40 -13.07 -6.99 5.15
N HIS A 41 -12.14 -7.20 4.22
CA HIS A 41 -11.74 -8.52 3.72
C HIS A 41 -10.56 -9.13 4.50
N LEU A 42 -10.02 -8.43 5.50
CA LEU A 42 -8.93 -8.94 6.33
C LEU A 42 -9.41 -9.38 7.72
N PRO A 43 -8.99 -10.56 8.20
CA PRO A 43 -9.36 -11.03 9.54
C PRO A 43 -8.63 -10.29 10.66
N LYS A 44 -7.49 -9.65 10.36
CA LYS A 44 -6.66 -8.90 11.30
C LYS A 44 -6.07 -7.66 10.61
N PRO A 45 -5.79 -6.58 11.37
CA PRO A 45 -5.08 -5.41 10.86
C PRO A 45 -3.66 -5.75 10.41
N VAL A 46 -3.12 -4.90 9.55
CA VAL A 46 -1.70 -4.90 9.14
C VAL A 46 -1.06 -3.64 9.71
N ASP A 47 0.08 -3.78 10.41
CA ASP A 47 0.58 -2.75 11.33
C ASP A 47 1.96 -2.17 10.96
N ASN A 48 2.47 -2.48 9.77
CA ASN A 48 3.70 -1.90 9.24
C ASN A 48 3.71 -1.90 7.70
N ILE A 49 4.61 -1.13 7.12
CA ILE A 49 4.71 -0.91 5.67
C ILE A 49 5.09 -2.20 4.93
N GLU A 50 6.01 -2.98 5.48
CA GLU A 50 6.52 -4.21 4.85
C GLU A 50 5.40 -5.24 4.67
N THR A 51 4.64 -5.50 5.73
CA THR A 51 3.50 -6.43 5.70
C THR A 51 2.35 -5.89 4.86
N HIS A 52 2.16 -4.57 4.79
CA HIS A 52 1.19 -3.97 3.86
C HIS A 52 1.61 -4.19 2.40
N CYS A 53 2.90 -4.02 2.06
CA CYS A 53 3.40 -4.31 0.72
C CYS A 53 3.23 -5.79 0.34
N GLN A 54 3.54 -6.72 1.25
CA GLN A 54 3.33 -8.16 1.05
C GLN A 54 1.86 -8.51 0.86
N LEU A 55 0.97 -7.86 1.62
CA LEU A 55 -0.47 -8.03 1.46
C LEU A 55 -0.91 -7.66 0.05
N ILE A 56 -0.48 -6.49 -0.45
CA ILE A 56 -0.83 -6.02 -1.79
C ILE A 56 -0.41 -7.04 -2.85
N GLU A 57 0.80 -7.61 -2.74
CA GLU A 57 1.25 -8.67 -3.67
C GLU A 57 0.32 -9.86 -3.67
N SER A 58 -0.02 -10.38 -2.48
CA SER A 58 -0.90 -11.53 -2.34
C SER A 58 -2.33 -11.28 -2.85
N PHE A 59 -2.79 -10.02 -2.83
CA PHE A 59 -4.07 -9.62 -3.39
C PHE A 59 -4.02 -9.51 -4.91
N ARG A 60 -2.96 -8.91 -5.46
CA ARG A 60 -2.78 -8.79 -6.91
C ARG A 60 -2.71 -10.15 -7.61
N GLU A 61 -2.13 -11.17 -6.97
CA GLU A 61 -2.14 -12.54 -7.49
C GLU A 61 -3.55 -13.13 -7.64
N LYS A 62 -4.52 -12.64 -6.87
CA LYS A 62 -5.93 -13.08 -6.92
C LYS A 62 -6.78 -12.26 -7.91
N PHE A 63 -6.31 -11.09 -8.31
CA PHE A 63 -6.99 -10.14 -9.19
C PHE A 63 -6.04 -9.66 -10.29
N PRO A 64 -5.79 -10.49 -11.33
CA PRO A 64 -4.86 -10.16 -12.42
C PRO A 64 -5.36 -9.02 -13.32
#